data_AF-A0A1I0NXI4-F1
#
_entry.id   AF-A0A1I0NXI4-F1
#
_cell.length_a   1.000
_cell.length_b   1.000
_cell.length_c   1.000
_cell.angle_alpha   90.00
_cell.angle_beta   90.00
_cell.angle_gamma   90.00
#
_symmetry.space_group_name_H-M   'P 1'
#
loop_
_entity.id
_entity.type
_entity.pdbx_description
1 polymer ?
#
loop_
_entity_poly.entity_id
_entity_poly.type
_entity_poly.pdbx_seq_one_letter_code
_entity_poly.pdbx_strand_id
1 'polypeptide(L)'
;MKTLLLPTLLCLLAYGCTAEHAPAPDPGITVTACDTAVITSSYVLTVVATNCTNRCHKGTGSTASTNFTTYDGLKSYIVANEAIFRERVTSAEADMPPGSSPKLAQSTRDSINCWISHGMPQ
;
A
#
# COMPACT_ATOMS: atom_id res chain seq x y z
N MET A 1 57.90 42.18 -6.96
CA MET A 1 57.54 40.79 -6.58
C MET A 1 56.94 40.83 -5.20
N LYS A 2 55.85 40.08 -4.95
CA LYS A 2 54.88 40.17 -3.82
C LYS A 2 53.80 41.24 -4.03
N THR A 3 52.51 41.01 -3.85
CA THR A 3 51.72 39.83 -3.42
C THR A 3 50.22 40.20 -3.56
N LEU A 4 49.32 39.24 -3.30
CA LEU A 4 47.89 39.42 -3.00
C LEU A 4 46.92 39.52 -4.21
N LEU A 5 46.87 38.48 -5.03
CA LEU A 5 45.70 38.20 -5.89
C LEU A 5 44.90 36.98 -5.42
N LEU A 6 45.24 36.41 -4.25
CA LEU A 6 44.70 35.13 -3.78
C LEU A 6 43.63 35.18 -2.65
N PRO A 7 43.38 36.27 -1.88
CA PRO A 7 42.41 36.19 -0.78
C PRO A 7 40.96 36.45 -1.22
N THR A 8 40.71 37.08 -2.37
CA THR A 8 39.37 37.54 -2.78
C THR A 8 38.48 36.44 -3.37
N LEU A 9 39.05 35.38 -3.93
CA LEU A 9 38.28 34.26 -4.48
C LEU A 9 37.77 33.29 -3.39
N LEU A 10 38.37 33.31 -2.19
CA LEU A 10 38.01 32.41 -1.09
C LEU A 10 36.78 32.89 -0.29
N CYS A 11 36.47 34.19 -0.32
CA CYS A 11 35.31 34.75 0.40
C CYS A 11 33.96 34.53 -0.30
N LEU A 12 33.94 34.27 -1.60
CA LEU A 12 32.69 34.05 -2.36
C LEU A 12 32.07 32.66 -2.15
N LEU A 13 32.83 31.71 -1.57
CA LEU A 13 32.36 30.35 -1.31
C LEU A 13 31.60 30.20 0.02
N ALA A 14 31.59 31.24 0.87
CA ALA A 14 30.92 31.20 2.18
C ALA A 14 29.44 31.62 2.15
N TYR A 15 28.96 32.19 1.04
CA TYR A 15 27.57 32.66 0.89
C TYR A 15 26.61 31.62 0.29
N GLY A 16 27.06 30.40 0.05
CA GLY A 16 26.33 29.40 -0.75
C GLY A 16 25.34 28.49 -0.03
N CYS A 17 25.23 28.51 1.31
CA CYS A 17 24.32 27.60 2.01
C CYS A 17 23.59 28.31 3.17
N THR A 18 22.54 29.06 2.88
CA THR A 18 21.49 29.25 3.89
C THR A 18 20.74 27.93 3.99
N ALA A 19 20.84 27.24 5.11
CA ALA A 19 19.95 26.13 5.43
C ALA A 19 18.54 26.70 5.61
N GLU A 20 17.82 26.90 4.51
CA GLU A 20 16.40 27.20 4.55
C GLU A 20 15.71 26.01 5.21
N HIS A 21 15.19 26.23 6.42
CA HIS A 21 14.37 25.22 7.08
C HIS A 21 13.17 24.96 6.18
N ALA A 22 12.97 23.70 5.80
CA ALA A 22 11.72 23.30 5.19
C ALA A 22 10.56 23.73 6.11
N PRO A 23 9.43 24.19 5.56
CA PRO A 23 8.23 24.46 6.36
C PRO A 23 7.91 23.27 7.25
N ALA A 24 7.50 23.53 8.50
CA ALA A 24 7.02 22.46 9.36
C ALA A 24 5.87 21.70 8.67
N PRO A 25 5.75 20.37 8.86
CA PRO A 25 4.64 19.61 8.32
C PRO A 25 3.31 20.24 8.72
N ASP A 26 2.35 20.28 7.78
CA ASP A 26 1.02 20.81 8.04
C ASP A 26 0.38 20.03 9.21
N PRO A 27 0.00 20.69 10.32
CA PRO A 27 -0.62 20.03 11.47
C PRO A 27 -1.97 19.39 11.15
N GLY A 28 -2.56 19.66 9.99
CA GLY A 28 -3.77 19.02 9.49
C GLY A 28 -3.57 17.67 8.80
N ILE A 29 -2.33 17.26 8.50
CA ILE A 29 -2.05 15.99 7.80
C ILE A 29 -1.68 14.91 8.82
N THR A 30 -2.57 13.95 9.03
CA THR A 30 -2.26 12.73 9.79
C THR A 30 -1.63 11.69 8.86
N VAL A 31 -0.32 11.48 8.99
CA VAL A 31 0.38 10.40 8.30
C VAL A 31 0.10 9.07 9.00
N THR A 32 -0.47 8.13 8.27
CA THR A 32 -0.74 6.76 8.69
C THR A 32 0.36 5.82 8.22
N ALA A 33 0.38 4.60 8.77
CA ALA A 33 1.28 3.54 8.30
C ALA A 33 1.05 3.20 6.82
N CYS A 34 -0.18 3.36 6.30
CA CYS A 34 -0.48 3.08 4.91
C CYS A 34 0.18 4.08 3.96
N ASP A 35 0.24 5.36 4.33
CA ASP A 35 0.75 6.43 3.45
C ASP A 35 2.22 6.23 3.03
N THR A 36 2.96 5.43 3.79
CA THR A 36 4.37 5.10 3.51
C THR A 36 4.59 3.62 3.17
N ALA A 37 3.55 2.78 3.29
CA ALA A 37 3.67 1.35 3.06
C ALA A 37 3.71 1.04 1.56
N VAL A 38 4.70 0.23 1.17
CA VAL A 38 4.77 -0.37 -0.17
C VAL A 38 4.29 -1.80 -0.09
N ILE A 39 3.01 -2.01 -0.38
CA ILE A 39 2.41 -3.35 -0.45
C ILE A 39 2.47 -3.85 -1.89
N THR A 40 3.15 -4.96 -2.13
CA THR A 40 3.30 -5.53 -3.47
C THR A 40 2.09 -6.36 -3.87
N SER A 41 1.80 -6.41 -5.17
CA SER A 41 0.80 -7.34 -5.72
C SER A 41 1.14 -8.80 -5.37
N SER A 42 2.42 -9.16 -5.40
CA SER A 42 2.89 -10.52 -5.07
C SER A 42 2.53 -10.94 -3.65
N TYR A 43 2.64 -10.04 -2.67
CA TYR A 43 2.22 -10.29 -1.31
C TYR A 43 0.71 -10.55 -1.25
N VAL A 44 -0.09 -9.64 -1.84
CA VAL A 44 -1.56 -9.76 -1.81
C VAL A 44 -2.04 -11.02 -2.50
N LEU A 45 -1.48 -11.35 -3.67
CA LEU A 45 -1.82 -12.57 -4.41
C LEU A 45 -1.43 -13.83 -3.65
N THR A 46 -0.33 -13.82 -2.89
CA THR A 46 0.04 -14.94 -2.03
C THR A 46 -0.98 -15.13 -0.90
N VAL A 47 -1.43 -14.04 -0.28
CA VAL A 47 -2.48 -14.08 0.75
C VAL A 47 -3.80 -14.60 0.16
N VAL A 48 -4.19 -14.11 -1.01
CA VAL A 48 -5.41 -14.53 -1.72
C VAL A 48 -5.33 -16.00 -2.14
N ALA A 49 -4.18 -16.45 -2.63
CA ALA A 49 -3.97 -17.85 -2.95
C ALA A 49 -4.16 -18.74 -1.72
N THR A 50 -3.48 -18.39 -0.63
CA THR A 50 -3.46 -19.17 0.61
C THR A 50 -4.82 -19.25 1.27
N ASN A 51 -5.54 -18.13 1.35
CA ASN A 51 -6.74 -18.01 2.19
C ASN A 51 -8.06 -18.03 1.40
N CYS A 52 -8.04 -17.76 0.10
CA CYS A 52 -9.26 -17.60 -0.70
C CYS A 52 -9.39 -18.65 -1.81
N THR A 53 -8.41 -18.74 -2.71
CA THR A 53 -8.55 -19.53 -3.95
C THR A 53 -8.26 -21.00 -3.75
N ASN A 54 -7.33 -21.37 -2.85
CA ASN A 54 -7.03 -22.78 -2.55
C ASN A 54 -8.26 -23.59 -2.11
N ARG A 55 -9.32 -22.91 -1.66
CA ARG A 55 -10.56 -23.56 -1.19
C ARG A 55 -11.77 -23.18 -2.05
N CYS A 56 -12.10 -21.89 -2.12
CA CYS A 56 -13.40 -21.44 -2.62
C CYS A 56 -13.27 -20.67 -3.93
N HIS A 57 -12.58 -19.52 -3.93
CA HIS A 57 -12.59 -18.55 -5.05
C HIS A 57 -11.68 -18.91 -6.25
N LYS A 58 -11.68 -20.19 -6.64
CA LYS A 58 -10.91 -20.73 -7.78
C LYS A 58 -11.69 -20.79 -9.10
N GLY A 59 -12.84 -20.11 -9.18
CA GLY A 59 -13.68 -20.12 -10.39
C GLY A 59 -14.43 -21.43 -10.64
N THR A 60 -14.65 -22.24 -9.61
CA THR A 60 -15.45 -23.48 -9.70
C THR A 60 -16.34 -23.66 -8.46
N GLY A 61 -17.34 -24.54 -8.55
CA GLY A 61 -18.27 -24.80 -7.43
C GLY A 61 -19.23 -23.64 -7.14
N SER A 62 -19.68 -23.52 -5.89
CA SER A 62 -20.67 -22.50 -5.46
C SER A 62 -20.17 -21.05 -5.55
N THR A 63 -18.86 -20.86 -5.74
CA THR A 63 -18.23 -19.53 -5.87
C THR A 63 -17.62 -19.34 -7.26
N ALA A 64 -18.07 -20.10 -8.26
CA ALA A 64 -17.56 -20.03 -9.63
C ALA A 64 -17.68 -18.63 -10.26
N SER A 65 -18.67 -17.84 -9.85
CA SER A 65 -18.84 -16.44 -10.28
C SER A 65 -17.72 -15.50 -9.81
N THR A 66 -16.91 -15.94 -8.84
CA THR A 66 -15.79 -15.17 -8.27
C THR A 66 -14.50 -15.98 -8.39
N ASN A 67 -13.68 -15.64 -9.38
CA ASN A 67 -12.37 -16.26 -9.60
C ASN A 67 -11.25 -15.25 -9.30
N PHE A 68 -10.51 -15.48 -8.21
CA PHE A 68 -9.42 -14.61 -7.76
C PHE A 68 -8.03 -15.21 -8.01
N THR A 69 -7.92 -16.18 -8.93
CA THR A 69 -6.64 -16.85 -9.26
C THR A 69 -5.67 -15.99 -10.05
N THR A 70 -6.14 -14.88 -10.63
CA THR A 70 -5.33 -13.91 -11.36
C THR A 70 -5.46 -12.52 -10.77
N TYR A 71 -4.41 -11.70 -10.94
CA TYR A 71 -4.43 -10.30 -10.55
C TYR A 71 -5.58 -9.54 -11.23
N ASP A 72 -5.74 -9.69 -12.55
CA ASP A 72 -6.78 -8.99 -13.30
C ASP A 72 -8.19 -9.39 -12.87
N GLY A 73 -8.41 -10.67 -12.57
CA GLY A 73 -9.70 -11.15 -12.08
C GLY A 73 -10.04 -10.59 -10.70
N LEU A 74 -9.08 -10.61 -9.77
CA LEU A 74 -9.23 -10.01 -8.45
C LEU A 74 -9.48 -8.50 -8.54
N LYS A 75 -8.64 -7.78 -9.30
CA LYS A 75 -8.74 -6.32 -9.47
C LYS A 75 -10.08 -5.93 -10.09
N SER A 76 -10.50 -6.60 -11.16
CA SER A 76 -11.78 -6.33 -11.83
C SER A 76 -12.96 -6.52 -10.89
N TYR A 77 -12.94 -7.57 -10.07
CA TYR A 77 -13.97 -7.79 -9.05
C TYR A 77 -13.98 -6.69 -7.99
N ILE A 78 -12.81 -6.31 -7.45
CA ILE A 78 -12.69 -5.26 -6.43
C ILE A 78 -13.20 -3.93 -6.98
N VAL A 79 -12.79 -3.53 -8.20
CA VAL A 79 -13.27 -2.28 -8.82
C VAL A 79 -14.79 -2.26 -8.96
N ALA A 80 -15.40 -3.38 -9.34
CA ALA A 80 -16.85 -3.48 -9.50
C ALA A 80 -17.62 -3.62 -8.17
N ASN A 81 -16.98 -4.08 -7.09
CA ASN A 81 -17.64 -4.50 -5.85
C ASN A 81 -16.87 -4.07 -4.59
N GLU A 82 -16.21 -2.92 -4.60
CA GLU A 82 -15.24 -2.54 -3.56
C GLU A 82 -15.84 -2.53 -2.16
N ALA A 83 -17.03 -1.95 -1.99
CA ALA A 83 -17.73 -1.89 -0.71
C ALA A 83 -17.96 -3.30 -0.14
N ILE A 84 -18.44 -4.22 -0.98
CA ILE A 84 -18.67 -5.62 -0.59
C ILE A 84 -17.33 -6.29 -0.26
N PHE A 85 -16.30 -6.12 -1.09
CA PHE A 85 -15.00 -6.72 -0.82
C PHE A 85 -14.43 -6.26 0.52
N ARG A 86 -14.47 -4.95 0.81
CA ARG A 86 -13.99 -4.39 2.07
C ARG A 86 -14.81 -4.88 3.27
N GLU A 87 -16.13 -4.89 3.17
CA GLU A 87 -17.02 -5.41 4.20
C GLU A 87 -16.67 -6.86 4.55
N ARG A 88 -16.49 -7.71 3.54
CA ARG A 88 -16.31 -9.15 3.75
C ARG A 88 -14.88 -9.54 4.12
N VAL A 89 -13.88 -8.77 3.70
CA VAL A 89 -12.44 -9.16 3.79
C VAL A 89 -11.63 -8.27 4.73
N THR A 90 -11.81 -6.95 4.71
CA THR A 90 -10.89 -6.02 5.41
C THR A 90 -11.51 -5.30 6.61
N SER A 91 -12.84 -5.31 6.76
CA SER A 91 -13.53 -4.70 7.90
C SER A 91 -13.23 -5.40 9.23
N ALA A 92 -13.63 -4.78 10.35
CA ALA A 92 -13.55 -5.39 11.66
C ALA A 92 -14.47 -6.63 11.78
N GLU A 93 -15.62 -6.57 11.10
CA GLU A 93 -16.66 -7.59 11.03
C GLU A 93 -16.43 -8.62 9.92
N ALA A 94 -15.29 -8.54 9.21
CA ALA A 94 -14.97 -9.42 8.09
C ALA A 94 -15.17 -10.90 8.46
N ASP A 95 -15.87 -11.59 7.56
CA ASP A 95 -16.36 -12.96 7.72
C ASP A 95 -15.78 -13.91 6.67
N MET A 96 -14.88 -13.42 5.81
CA MET A 96 -14.05 -14.25 4.93
C MET A 96 -12.67 -14.51 5.57
N PRO A 97 -12.17 -15.76 5.51
CA PRO A 97 -12.84 -16.96 5.01
C PRO A 97 -13.98 -17.43 5.95
N PRO A 98 -15.02 -18.09 5.42
CA PRO A 98 -16.23 -18.41 6.20
C PRO A 98 -16.03 -19.64 7.11
N GLY A 99 -16.96 -19.77 8.07
CA GLY A 99 -17.07 -20.93 8.95
C GLY A 99 -15.99 -20.99 10.03
N SER A 100 -15.43 -22.19 10.27
CA SER A 100 -14.37 -22.43 11.26
C SER A 100 -12.96 -22.16 10.72
N SER A 101 -12.84 -21.61 9.51
CA SER A 101 -11.54 -21.21 8.98
C SER A 101 -10.95 -20.08 9.83
N PRO A 102 -9.63 -20.08 10.07
CA PRO A 102 -8.99 -18.96 10.76
C PRO A 102 -9.28 -17.65 10.03
N LYS A 103 -9.69 -16.62 10.78
CA LYS A 103 -9.83 -15.26 10.26
C LYS A 103 -8.46 -14.73 9.83
N LEU A 104 -8.45 -13.87 8.82
CA LEU A 104 -7.24 -13.12 8.47
C LEU A 104 -6.76 -12.30 9.66
N ALA A 105 -5.45 -12.26 9.88
CA ALA A 105 -4.86 -11.39 10.87
C ALA A 105 -5.15 -9.92 10.53
N GLN A 106 -5.31 -9.06 11.55
CA GLN A 106 -5.60 -7.64 11.36
C GLN A 106 -4.57 -6.98 10.43
N SER A 107 -3.27 -7.21 10.65
CA SER A 107 -2.20 -6.65 9.80
C SER A 107 -2.29 -7.09 8.34
N THR A 108 -2.80 -8.29 8.06
CA THR A 108 -3.04 -8.76 6.69
C THR A 108 -4.22 -8.00 6.06
N ARG A 109 -5.31 -7.81 6.81
CA ARG A 109 -6.45 -7.00 6.37
C ARG A 109 -6.03 -5.56 6.09
N ASP A 110 -5.24 -4.96 6.98
CA ASP A 110 -4.71 -3.61 6.83
C ASP A 110 -3.83 -3.47 5.58
N SER A 111 -2.97 -4.46 5.34
CA SER A 111 -2.10 -4.49 4.15
C SER A 111 -2.92 -4.58 2.86
N ILE A 112 -3.96 -5.44 2.82
CA ILE A 112 -4.88 -5.51 1.68
C ILE A 112 -5.64 -4.19 1.52
N ASN A 113 -6.16 -3.63 2.60
CA ASN A 113 -6.92 -2.38 2.61
C ASN A 113 -6.09 -1.22 2.06
N CYS A 114 -4.81 -1.17 2.44
CA CYS A 114 -3.83 -0.19 1.99
C CYS A 114 -3.45 -0.37 0.52
N TRP A 115 -3.24 -1.61 0.09
CA TRP A 115 -2.98 -1.91 -1.32
C TRP A 115 -4.15 -1.48 -2.22
N ILE A 116 -5.40 -1.69 -1.77
CA ILE A 116 -6.59 -1.21 -2.50
C ILE A 116 -6.64 0.32 -2.53
N SER A 117 -6.38 1.01 -1.41
CA SER A 117 -6.37 2.49 -1.39
C SER A 117 -5.28 3.09 -2.28
N HIS A 118 -4.20 2.36 -2.55
CA HIS A 118 -3.16 2.76 -3.52
C HIS A 118 -3.49 2.38 -4.97
N GLY A 119 -4.73 1.97 -5.27
CA GLY A 119 -5.15 1.63 -6.63
C GLY A 119 -4.68 0.25 -7.10
N MET A 120 -4.33 -0.63 -6.16
CA MET A 120 -3.90 -2.00 -6.40
C MET A 120 -2.72 -2.07 -7.40
N PRO A 121 -1.57 -1.44 -7.11
CA PRO A 121 -0.43 -1.45 -8.03
C PRO A 121 0.02 -2.90 -8.30
N GLN A 122 0.43 -3.15 -9.55
CA GLN A 122 0.96 -4.44 -9.98
C GLN A 122 2.45 -4.56 -9.66
#